data_AF-A0A3S3RB39-F1
#
_entry.id   AF-A0A3S3RB39-F1
#
_cell.length_a   1.000
_cell.length_b   1.000
_cell.length_c   1.000
_cell.angle_alpha   90.00
_cell.angle_beta   90.00
_cell.angle_gamma   90.00
#
_symmetry.space_group_name_H-M   'P 1'
#
loop_
_entity.id
_entity.type
_entity.pdbx_description
1 polymer ?
#
loop_
_entity_poly.entity_id
_entity_poly.type
_entity_poly.pdbx_seq_one_letter_code
_entity_poly.pdbx_strand_id
1 'polypeptide(L)'
;MALSGLHVACGFAGSIALRSTGFPILGKPSWSQTMPTAATTTQAAPKGDEARGDPIMSVISSVDAFVAVGPSPDATNGPRYFVAANERLEFYVSAGDKLAWVAA
;
A
#
# COMPACT_ATOMS: atom_id res chain seq x y z
N MET A 1 -1.12 18.94 9.66
CA MET A 1 -1.94 17.74 9.35
C MET A 1 -1.78 16.73 10.47
N ALA A 2 -2.84 16.05 10.89
CA ALA A 2 -2.85 15.18 12.09
C ALA A 2 -2.65 13.68 11.79
N LEU A 3 -1.92 13.34 10.71
CA LEU A 3 -1.40 12.00 10.50
C LEU A 3 -0.09 11.88 11.28
N SER A 4 0.06 10.82 12.06
CA SER A 4 1.32 10.45 12.73
C SER A 4 1.75 9.09 12.21
N GLY A 5 2.95 9.03 11.61
CA GLY A 5 3.51 7.83 10.99
C GLY A 5 3.02 7.62 9.56
N LEU A 6 2.76 6.36 9.19
CA LEU A 6 2.33 5.97 7.84
C LEU A 6 0.93 5.36 7.85
N HIS A 7 0.08 5.81 6.93
CA HIS A 7 -1.21 5.16 6.65
C HIS A 7 -1.14 4.44 5.32
N VAL A 8 -1.64 3.21 5.29
CA VAL A 8 -1.77 2.38 4.10
C VAL A 8 -3.22 1.93 3.95
N ALA A 9 -3.73 2.01 2.73
CA ALA A 9 -4.98 1.39 2.31
C ALA A 9 -4.68 0.37 1.21
N CYS A 10 -5.22 -0.84 1.35
CA CYS A 10 -5.09 -1.89 0.34
C CYS A 10 -6.45 -2.18 -0.27
N GLY A 11 -6.49 -2.26 -1.59
CA GLY A 11 -7.70 -2.52 -2.36
C GLY A 11 -7.33 -2.97 -3.77
N PHE A 12 -8.25 -2.78 -4.70
CA PHE A 12 -8.05 -3.10 -6.10
C PHE A 12 -8.03 -1.82 -6.93
N ALA A 13 -7.31 -1.84 -8.05
CA ALA A 13 -7.36 -0.73 -9.00
C ALA A 13 -8.75 -0.67 -9.66
N GLY A 14 -9.47 0.44 -9.47
CA GLY A 14 -10.82 0.65 -9.98
C GLY A 14 -11.94 0.02 -9.13
N SER A 15 -13.13 -0.12 -9.72
CA SER A 15 -14.34 -0.64 -9.08
C SER A 15 -14.85 -1.88 -9.81
N ILE A 16 -15.90 -2.54 -9.30
CA ILE A 16 -16.61 -3.61 -10.02
C ILE A 16 -17.19 -3.01 -11.31
N ALA A 17 -16.41 -3.09 -12.38
CA ALA A 17 -16.75 -2.70 -13.73
C ALA A 17 -16.00 -3.66 -14.67
N LEU A 18 -16.51 -3.81 -15.90
CA LEU A 18 -15.97 -4.72 -16.90
C LEU A 18 -14.44 -4.56 -17.03
N ARG A 19 -13.71 -5.69 -17.15
CA ARG A 19 -12.23 -5.76 -17.25
C ARG A 19 -11.60 -4.79 -18.25
N SER A 20 -12.37 -4.30 -19.22
CA SER A 20 -11.95 -3.39 -20.30
C SER A 20 -11.97 -1.90 -19.92
N THR A 21 -12.44 -1.54 -18.72
CA THR A 21 -12.42 -0.16 -18.23
C THR A 21 -11.56 -0.06 -16.98
N GLY A 22 -10.26 0.19 -17.16
CA GLY A 22 -9.37 0.56 -16.05
C GLY A 22 -9.75 1.93 -15.52
N PHE A 23 -10.00 2.03 -14.21
CA PHE A 23 -10.21 3.32 -13.56
C PHE A 23 -8.91 3.70 -12.83
N PRO A 24 -8.43 4.96 -12.96
CA PRO A 24 -7.15 5.41 -12.41
C PRO A 24 -7.23 5.70 -10.90
N ILE A 25 -8.15 5.06 -10.17
CA ILE A 25 -8.39 5.34 -8.76
C ILE A 25 -8.45 4.04 -7.96
N LEU A 26 -8.06 4.11 -6.70
CA LEU A 26 -8.28 3.03 -5.73
C LEU A 26 -9.79 2.78 -5.56
N GLY A 27 -10.20 1.51 -5.67
CA GLY A 27 -11.54 1.06 -5.32
C GLY A 27 -11.83 1.13 -3.84
N LYS A 28 -12.93 0.48 -3.41
CA LYS A 28 -13.20 0.31 -1.98
C LYS A 28 -12.04 -0.46 -1.33
N PRO A 29 -11.43 0.07 -0.24
CA PRO A 29 -10.34 -0.63 0.43
C PRO A 29 -10.85 -1.94 1.01
N SER A 30 -10.12 -3.02 0.76
CA SER A 30 -10.33 -4.30 1.44
C SER A 30 -9.94 -4.19 2.90
N TRP A 31 -8.90 -3.41 3.19
CA TRP A 31 -8.47 -3.06 4.54
C TRP A 31 -7.63 -1.77 4.50
N SER A 32 -7.46 -1.16 5.68
CA SER A 32 -6.49 -0.09 5.88
C SER A 32 -5.84 -0.23 7.25
N GLN A 33 -4.65 0.34 7.40
CA GLN A 33 -3.90 0.31 8.65
C GLN A 33 -3.10 1.61 8.79
N THR A 34 -3.15 2.20 9.98
CA THR A 34 -2.24 3.29 10.38
C THR A 34 -1.16 2.72 11.29
N MET A 35 0.10 3.04 10.99
CA MET A 35 1.26 2.62 11.75
C MET A 35 1.96 3.89 12.27
N PRO A 36 1.84 4.21 13.57
CA PRO A 36 2.44 5.43 14.13
C PRO A 36 3.97 5.36 14.24
N THR A 37 4.53 4.15 14.26
CA THR A 37 5.97 3.88 14.29
C THR A 37 6.34 2.87 13.23
N ALA A 38 7.63 2.76 12.92
CA ALA A 38 8.17 1.78 11.97
C ALA A 38 7.65 0.37 12.32
N ALA A 39 7.00 -0.25 11.35
CA ALA A 39 6.32 -1.53 11.53
C ALA A 39 6.01 -2.17 10.17
N THR A 40 5.58 -3.43 10.24
CA THR A 40 5.01 -4.17 9.10
C THR A 40 3.51 -4.29 9.27
N THR A 41 2.77 -4.25 8.16
CA THR A 41 1.32 -4.46 8.17
C THR A 41 0.97 -5.82 8.75
N THR A 42 -0.12 -5.85 9.54
CA THR A 42 -0.63 -7.11 10.10
C THR A 42 -1.33 -7.93 9.03
N GLN A 43 -2.04 -7.23 8.13
CA GLN A 43 -2.72 -7.79 6.99
C GLN A 43 -1.82 -7.84 5.75
N ALA A 44 -2.09 -8.86 4.92
CA ALA A 44 -1.46 -9.02 3.62
C ALA A 44 -2.42 -8.59 2.51
N ALA A 45 -1.87 -8.33 1.33
CA ALA A 45 -2.64 -8.06 0.12
C ALA A 45 -3.53 -9.27 -0.21
N PRO A 46 -4.80 -9.03 -0.58
CA PRO A 46 -5.70 -10.09 -1.00
C PRO A 46 -5.21 -10.73 -2.31
N LYS A 47 -5.73 -11.92 -2.63
CA LYS A 47 -5.55 -12.48 -3.96
C LYS A 47 -6.20 -11.57 -5.01
N GLY A 48 -5.56 -11.44 -6.17
CA GLY A 48 -6.16 -10.80 -7.34
C GLY A 48 -7.51 -11.41 -7.67
N ASP A 49 -8.43 -10.57 -8.15
CA ASP A 49 -9.81 -10.94 -8.40
C ASP A 49 -10.14 -10.72 -9.88
N GLU A 50 -10.74 -11.72 -10.50
CA GLU A 50 -11.05 -11.69 -11.93
C GLU A 50 -11.99 -10.56 -12.35
N ALA A 51 -12.83 -10.06 -11.45
CA ALA A 51 -13.76 -8.96 -11.68
C ALA A 51 -13.21 -7.61 -11.20
N ARG A 52 -12.21 -7.58 -10.30
CA ARG A 52 -11.68 -6.34 -9.70
C ARG A 52 -10.25 -5.99 -10.10
N GLY A 53 -9.52 -6.92 -10.71
CA GLY A 53 -8.13 -6.75 -11.15
C GLY A 53 -7.11 -7.06 -10.07
N ASP A 54 -5.92 -6.46 -10.22
CA ASP A 54 -4.79 -6.65 -9.31
C ASP A 54 -4.90 -5.77 -8.06
N PRO A 55 -4.41 -6.26 -6.91
CA PRO A 55 -4.40 -5.47 -5.70
C PRO A 55 -3.35 -4.36 -5.77
N ILE A 56 -3.68 -3.24 -5.15
CA ILE A 56 -2.80 -2.08 -4.98
C ILE A 56 -2.74 -1.67 -3.51
N MET A 57 -1.62 -1.07 -3.12
CA MET A 57 -1.47 -0.39 -1.84
C MET A 57 -1.23 1.08 -2.08
N SER A 58 -2.06 1.92 -1.46
CA SER A 58 -1.95 3.37 -1.46
C SER A 58 -1.44 3.82 -0.10
N VAL A 59 -0.31 4.50 -0.08
CA VAL A 59 0.36 4.96 1.14
C VAL A 59 0.42 6.47 1.21
N ILE A 60 0.36 6.99 2.43
CA ILE A 60 0.71 8.37 2.75
C ILE A 60 1.46 8.38 4.08
N SER A 61 2.54 9.14 4.15
CA SER A 61 3.37 9.26 5.35
C SER A 61 3.37 10.68 5.88
N SER A 62 3.47 10.86 7.20
CA SER A 62 3.67 12.18 7.81
C SER A 62 5.12 12.65 7.78
N VAL A 63 6.05 11.76 7.44
CA VAL A 63 7.50 11.99 7.36
C VAL A 63 8.04 11.39 6.07
N ASP A 64 9.24 11.80 5.65
CA ASP A 64 9.95 11.09 4.60
C ASP A 64 10.23 9.65 5.08
N ALA A 65 9.89 8.67 4.25
CA ALA A 65 9.91 7.28 4.64
C ALA A 65 10.43 6.38 3.52
N PHE A 66 11.04 5.27 3.93
CA PHE A 66 11.25 4.15 3.05
C PHE A 66 10.19 3.08 3.30
N VAL A 67 9.64 2.56 2.20
CA VAL A 67 8.58 1.56 2.18
C VAL A 67 9.05 0.35 1.37
N ALA A 68 8.98 -0.83 1.96
CA ALA A 68 9.24 -2.09 1.28
C ALA A 68 7.94 -2.90 1.19
N VAL A 69 7.76 -3.59 0.06
CA VAL A 69 6.61 -4.45 -0.20
C VAL A 69 7.10 -5.83 -0.62
N GLY A 70 6.47 -6.87 -0.09
CA GLY A 70 6.75 -8.27 -0.44
C GLY A 70 6.20 -9.24 0.62
N PRO A 71 6.37 -10.55 0.46
CA PRO A 71 5.90 -11.54 1.44
C PRO A 71 6.65 -11.44 2.78
N SER A 72 7.90 -10.96 2.75
CA SER A 72 8.73 -10.63 3.91
C SER A 72 9.47 -9.31 3.64
N PRO A 73 8.79 -8.16 3.79
CA PRO A 73 9.34 -6.86 3.40
C PRO A 73 10.37 -6.37 4.42
N ASP A 74 11.50 -5.82 3.92
CA ASP A 74 12.54 -5.19 4.74
C ASP A 74 12.74 -3.73 4.30
N ALA A 75 12.20 -2.79 5.08
CA ALA A 75 12.32 -1.36 4.82
C ALA A 75 13.68 -0.76 5.23
N THR A 76 14.54 -1.53 5.92
CA THR A 76 15.85 -1.08 6.42
C THR A 76 16.97 -1.42 5.44
N ASN A 77 17.02 -2.65 4.94
CA ASN A 77 18.13 -3.14 4.10
C ASN A 77 17.69 -3.66 2.72
N GLY A 78 16.39 -3.90 2.51
CA GLY A 78 15.87 -4.45 1.26
C GLY A 78 15.59 -3.41 0.18
N PRO A 79 15.17 -3.88 -1.02
CA PRO A 79 14.61 -3.03 -2.07
C PRO A 79 13.38 -2.28 -1.54
N ARG A 80 13.36 -0.96 -1.75
CA ARG A 80 12.38 -0.07 -1.13
C ARG A 80 12.08 1.13 -2.02
N TYR A 81 10.89 1.67 -1.81
CA TYR A 81 10.43 2.92 -2.40
C TYR A 81 10.63 4.05 -1.41
N PHE A 82 11.00 5.22 -1.92
CA PHE A 82 10.97 6.45 -1.16
C PHE A 82 9.56 7.05 -1.23
N VAL A 83 9.01 7.44 -0.09
CA VAL A 83 7.73 8.13 0.04
C VAL A 83 8.00 9.46 0.74
N ALA A 84 7.80 10.56 0.03
CA ALA A 84 7.95 11.88 0.60
C ALA A 84 6.84 12.18 1.62
N ALA A 85 7.15 13.00 2.61
CA ALA A 85 6.19 13.44 3.60
C ALA A 85 4.98 14.11 2.93
N ASN A 86 3.77 13.69 3.33
CA ASN A 86 2.47 14.15 2.87
C ASN A 86 2.19 13.90 1.38
N GLU A 87 2.99 13.08 0.71
CA GLU A 87 2.72 12.61 -0.64
C GLU A 87 2.04 11.24 -0.61
N ARG A 88 1.13 11.03 -1.55
CA ARG A 88 0.50 9.73 -1.76
C ARG A 88 1.26 8.98 -2.85
N LEU A 89 1.65 7.75 -2.54
CA LEU A 89 2.25 6.85 -3.52
C LEU A 89 1.45 5.54 -3.59
N GLU A 90 1.35 4.99 -4.78
CA GLU A 90 0.57 3.78 -5.04
C GLU A 90 1.42 2.74 -5.76
N PHE A 91 1.28 1.49 -5.34
CA PHE A 91 2.04 0.38 -5.91
C PHE A 91 1.11 -0.79 -6.20
N TYR A 92 1.35 -1.48 -7.32
CA TYR A 92 0.82 -2.81 -7.52
C TYR A 92 1.52 -3.80 -6.59
N VAL A 93 0.74 -4.71 -6.02
CA VAL A 93 1.24 -5.72 -5.08
C VAL A 93 0.73 -7.11 -5.49
N SER A 94 1.38 -8.15 -5.00
CA SER A 94 0.96 -9.53 -5.22
C SER A 94 0.22 -10.08 -4.00
N ALA A 95 -0.56 -11.15 -4.22
CA ALA A 95 -1.27 -11.85 -3.15
C ALA A 95 -0.29 -12.28 -2.05
N GLY A 96 -0.61 -11.96 -0.79
CA GLY A 96 0.26 -12.30 0.35
C GLY A 96 1.34 -11.27 0.67
N ASP A 97 1.53 -10.25 -0.17
CA ASP A 97 2.48 -9.19 0.12
C ASP A 97 2.05 -8.36 1.34
N LYS A 98 3.03 -8.01 2.16
CA LYS A 98 2.91 -7.07 3.26
C LYS A 98 3.72 -5.83 2.96
N LEU A 99 3.46 -4.78 3.74
CA LEU A 99 4.18 -3.53 3.66
C LEU A 99 4.93 -3.27 4.95
N ALA A 100 6.24 -3.04 4.87
CA ALA A 100 7.04 -2.51 5.97
C ALA A 100 7.43 -1.07 5.68
N TRP A 101 7.57 -0.25 6.72
CA TRP A 101 8.07 1.10 6.59
C TRP A 101 9.02 1.50 7.71
N VAL A 102 9.89 2.45 7.42
CA VAL A 102 10.77 3.13 8.37
C VAL A 102 10.89 4.60 7.96
N ALA A 103 11.05 5.50 8.92
CA ALA A 103 11.40 6.89 8.61
C ALA A 103 12.79 6.94 7.93
N ALA A 104 12.94 7.82 6.94
CA ALA A 104 14.17 7.99 6.17
C ALA A 104 15.25 8.77 6.95
#